data_AF-A0A7S9GXG4-F1
#
_entry.id   AF-A0A7S9GXG4-F1
#
_cell.length_a   1.000
_cell.length_b   1.000
_cell.length_c   1.000
_cell.angle_alpha   90.00
_cell.angle_beta   90.00
_cell.angle_gamma   90.00
#
_symmetry.space_group_name_H-M   'P 1'
#
loop_
_entity.id
_entity.type
_entity.pdbx_description
1 polymer ?
#
loop_
_entity_poly.entity_id
_entity_poly.type
_entity_poly.pdbx_seq_one_letter_code
_entity_poly.pdbx_strand_id
1 'polypeptide(L)'
;MRILLPIVATIALAGLCGSACAQAQCPELTRLRSEATESSKPKMRGLMIGRCEDHIRASQAWSAVLDYAREHQDVCDVSSQSLSALEASRRAAVTVRDNVCAGRPARPFPADIIQQ
;
A
#
# COMPACT_ATOMS: atom_id res chain seq x y z
N MET A 1 6.83 -62.95 -12.01
CA MET A 1 7.30 -61.96 -11.01
C MET A 1 7.69 -60.69 -11.73
N ARG A 2 6.93 -59.60 -11.54
CA ARG A 2 7.24 -58.25 -12.02
C ARG A 2 6.96 -57.31 -10.86
N ILE A 3 8.01 -56.76 -10.27
CA ILE A 3 7.94 -55.86 -9.12
C ILE A 3 7.70 -54.46 -9.69
N LEU A 4 6.51 -53.91 -9.48
CA LEU A 4 6.21 -52.51 -9.73
C LEU A 4 6.54 -51.73 -8.45
N LEU A 5 7.68 -51.03 -8.45
CA LEU A 5 8.01 -50.04 -7.43
C LEU A 5 7.28 -48.73 -7.77
N PRO A 6 6.51 -48.13 -6.85
CA PRO A 6 5.97 -46.80 -7.06
C PRO A 6 7.07 -45.78 -6.78
N ILE A 7 7.45 -45.00 -7.80
CA ILE A 7 8.26 -43.80 -7.62
C ILE A 7 7.35 -42.76 -6.97
N VAL A 8 7.40 -42.66 -5.65
CA VAL A 8 6.73 -41.59 -4.91
C VAL A 8 7.63 -40.36 -5.01
N ALA A 9 7.32 -39.47 -5.96
CA ALA A 9 7.89 -38.13 -6.00
C ALA A 9 7.22 -37.30 -4.90
N THR A 10 7.87 -37.20 -3.74
CA THR A 10 7.52 -36.24 -2.70
C THR A 10 7.83 -34.83 -3.20
N ILE A 11 6.83 -34.16 -3.75
CA ILE A 11 6.91 -32.73 -4.02
C ILE A 11 6.87 -32.03 -2.66
N ALA A 12 8.05 -31.63 -2.18
CA ALA A 12 8.18 -30.70 -1.08
C ALA A 12 7.61 -29.34 -1.52
N LEU A 13 6.36 -29.06 -1.14
CA LEU A 13 5.77 -27.72 -1.20
C LEU A 13 6.43 -26.84 -0.13
N ALA A 14 7.68 -26.47 -0.35
CA ALA A 14 8.37 -25.47 0.43
C ALA A 14 8.02 -24.08 -0.13
N GLY A 15 7.27 -23.30 0.66
CA GLY A 15 7.38 -21.85 0.69
C GLY A 15 6.78 -21.07 -0.47
N LEU A 16 5.45 -21.02 -0.56
CA LEU A 16 4.76 -19.87 -1.16
C LEU A 16 3.78 -19.28 -0.14
N CYS A 17 4.31 -18.57 0.86
CA CYS A 17 3.52 -17.66 1.67
C CYS A 17 4.23 -16.30 1.83
N GLY A 18 4.86 -15.81 0.77
CA GLY A 18 5.55 -14.51 0.80
C GLY A 18 4.59 -13.31 0.83
N SER A 19 3.36 -13.47 0.33
CA SER A 19 2.43 -12.34 0.15
C SER A 19 1.14 -12.51 0.95
N ALA A 20 0.62 -13.74 1.09
CA ALA A 20 -0.66 -14.00 1.73
C ALA A 20 -0.57 -14.05 3.27
N CYS A 21 0.55 -14.51 3.83
CA CYS A 21 0.74 -14.56 5.28
C CYS A 21 0.98 -13.16 5.89
N ALA A 22 1.70 -12.27 5.18
CA ALA A 22 1.86 -10.86 5.59
C ALA A 22 0.52 -10.09 5.62
N GLN A 23 -0.42 -10.48 4.75
CA GLN A 23 -1.75 -9.88 4.66
C GLN A 23 -2.69 -10.31 5.80
N ALA A 24 -2.43 -11.46 6.43
CA ALA A 24 -3.20 -11.97 7.57
C ALA A 24 -2.75 -11.39 8.91
N GLN A 25 -1.48 -11.01 9.05
CA GLN A 25 -0.92 -10.62 10.35
C GLN A 25 -1.37 -9.22 10.81
N CYS A 26 -1.58 -8.30 9.87
CA CYS A 26 -2.06 -6.94 10.18
C CYS A 26 -3.19 -6.51 9.23
N PRO A 27 -4.44 -6.93 9.51
CA PRO A 27 -5.59 -6.56 8.69
C PRO A 27 -5.85 -5.05 8.72
N GLU A 28 -5.55 -4.39 9.83
CA GLU A 28 -5.72 -2.96 9.99
C GLU A 28 -4.77 -2.15 9.10
N LEU A 29 -3.51 -2.57 8.98
CA LEU A 29 -2.55 -1.95 8.05
C LEU A 29 -3.05 -2.05 6.60
N THR A 30 -3.63 -3.20 6.24
CA THR A 30 -4.22 -3.41 4.91
C THR A 30 -5.44 -2.53 4.69
N ARG A 31 -6.33 -2.42 5.69
CA ARG A 31 -7.50 -1.53 5.67
C ARG A 31 -7.09 -0.07 5.46
N LEU A 32 -6.18 0.43 6.29
CA LEU A 32 -5.68 1.80 6.21
C LEU A 32 -5.02 2.09 4.85
N ARG A 33 -4.22 1.15 4.33
CA ARG A 33 -3.58 1.31 3.01
C ARG A 33 -4.60 1.37 1.88
N SER A 34 -5.66 0.57 1.97
CA SER A 34 -6.75 0.59 0.99
C SER A 34 -7.49 1.92 1.03
N GLU A 35 -7.84 2.42 2.23
CA GLU A 35 -8.47 3.72 2.41
C GLU A 35 -7.60 4.88 1.92
N ALA A 36 -6.31 4.84 2.21
CA ALA A 36 -5.35 5.83 1.70
C ALA A 36 -5.27 5.80 0.17
N THR A 37 -5.26 4.61 -0.43
CA THR A 37 -5.27 4.44 -1.89
C THR A 37 -6.56 4.98 -2.51
N GLU A 38 -7.72 4.63 -1.96
CA GLU A 38 -9.02 5.13 -2.43
C GLU A 38 -9.12 6.66 -2.31
N SER A 39 -8.63 7.23 -1.20
CA SER A 39 -8.63 8.68 -1.00
C SER A 39 -7.71 9.43 -1.96
N SER A 40 -6.71 8.75 -2.53
CA SER A 40 -5.75 9.32 -3.48
C SER A 40 -6.24 9.26 -4.93
N LYS A 41 -7.32 8.52 -5.21
CA LYS A 41 -7.86 8.41 -6.57
C LYS A 41 -8.34 9.78 -7.07
N PRO A 42 -8.09 10.11 -8.35
CA PRO A 42 -8.61 11.33 -8.95
C PRO A 42 -10.14 11.33 -8.89
N LYS A 43 -10.72 12.31 -8.18
CA LYS A 43 -12.16 12.54 -8.21
C LYS A 43 -12.47 13.54 -9.31
N MET A 44 -13.30 13.14 -10.28
CA MET A 44 -13.73 14.01 -11.39
C MET A 44 -14.58 15.22 -10.96
N ARG A 45 -14.93 15.35 -9.68
CA ARG A 45 -15.90 16.35 -9.20
C ARG A 45 -15.29 17.23 -8.11
N GLY A 46 -15.18 18.52 -8.39
CA GLY A 46 -14.93 19.56 -7.38
C GLY A 46 -14.48 20.89 -7.97
N LEU A 47 -15.02 21.99 -7.43
CA LEU A 47 -14.38 23.31 -7.51
C LEU A 47 -12.96 23.21 -6.94
N MET A 48 -12.05 24.12 -7.32
CA MET A 48 -10.65 24.13 -6.85
C MET A 48 -10.50 23.92 -5.34
N ILE A 49 -11.37 24.53 -4.53
CA ILE A 49 -11.39 24.39 -3.06
C ILE A 49 -11.64 22.93 -2.64
N GLY A 50 -12.61 22.25 -3.27
CA GLY A 50 -12.90 20.84 -3.01
C GLY A 50 -11.73 19.92 -3.36
N ARG A 51 -10.92 20.30 -4.35
CA ARG A 51 -9.71 19.54 -4.71
C ARG A 51 -8.62 19.62 -3.63
N CYS A 52 -8.43 20.78 -3.00
CA CYS A 52 -7.46 20.90 -1.91
C CYS A 52 -7.86 20.03 -0.70
N GLU A 53 -9.14 20.09 -0.28
CA GLU A 53 -9.65 19.27 0.83
C GLU A 53 -9.53 17.76 0.58
N ASP A 54 -9.77 17.31 -0.65
CA ASP A 54 -9.56 15.91 -1.03
C ASP A 54 -8.10 15.49 -0.85
N HIS A 55 -7.14 16.32 -1.26
CA HIS A 55 -5.72 16.01 -1.10
C HIS A 55 -5.22 16.18 0.34
N ILE A 56 -5.83 17.05 1.15
CA ILE A 56 -5.60 17.10 2.60
C ILE A 56 -5.94 15.73 3.20
N ARG A 57 -7.14 15.22 2.92
CA ARG A 57 -7.59 13.90 3.40
C ARG A 57 -6.67 12.78 2.93
N ALA A 58 -6.27 12.78 1.66
CA ALA A 58 -5.34 11.78 1.14
C ALA A 58 -3.99 11.82 1.87
N SER A 59 -3.43 13.01 2.10
CA SER A 59 -2.15 13.16 2.83
C SER A 59 -2.23 12.70 4.29
N GLN A 60 -3.38 12.90 4.94
CA GLN A 60 -3.64 12.45 6.30
C GLN A 60 -3.79 10.92 6.35
N ALA A 61 -4.51 10.33 5.40
CA ALA A 61 -4.66 8.87 5.31
C ALA A 61 -3.31 8.17 5.14
N TRP A 62 -2.43 8.68 4.26
CA TRP A 62 -1.08 8.13 4.12
C TRP A 62 -0.19 8.37 5.35
N SER A 63 -0.45 9.42 6.12
CA SER A 63 0.24 9.61 7.42
C SER A 63 -0.20 8.56 8.42
N ALA A 64 -1.50 8.31 8.55
CA ALA A 64 -2.05 7.27 9.44
C ALA A 64 -1.54 5.87 9.09
N VAL A 65 -1.41 5.53 7.80
CA VAL A 65 -0.80 4.27 7.36
C VAL A 65 0.64 4.14 7.84
N LEU A 66 1.45 5.20 7.66
CA LEU A 66 2.86 5.18 8.06
C LEU A 66 3.02 5.11 9.58
N ASP A 67 2.22 5.89 10.32
CA ASP A 67 2.26 5.91 11.78
C ASP A 67 1.89 4.53 12.34
N TYR A 68 0.79 3.92 11.85
CA TYR A 68 0.41 2.56 12.22
C TYR A 68 1.52 1.55 11.90
N ALA A 69 2.08 1.60 10.69
CA ALA A 69 3.12 0.66 10.25
C ALA A 69 4.40 0.76 11.08
N ARG A 70 4.76 1.97 11.55
CA ARG A 70 5.92 2.18 12.43
C ARG A 70 5.63 1.69 13.85
N GLU A 71 4.48 2.04 14.41
CA GLU A 71 4.09 1.64 15.76
C GLU A 71 3.95 0.12 15.90
N HIS A 72 3.54 -0.55 14.82
CA HIS A 72 3.32 -1.99 14.79
C HIS A 72 4.37 -2.74 13.95
N GLN A 73 5.54 -2.13 13.71
CA GLN A 73 6.54 -2.68 12.80
C GLN A 73 6.92 -4.12 13.16
N ASP A 74 7.20 -4.39 14.43
CA ASP A 74 7.63 -5.72 14.90
C ASP A 74 6.49 -6.74 14.87
N VAL A 75 5.29 -6.32 15.26
CA VAL A 75 4.10 -7.20 15.34
C VAL A 75 3.61 -7.59 13.95
N CYS A 76 3.67 -6.65 13.02
CA CYS A 76 3.25 -6.80 11.63
C CYS A 76 4.35 -7.31 10.70
N ASP A 77 5.56 -7.57 11.22
CA ASP A 77 6.76 -7.92 10.42
C ASP A 77 6.96 -6.96 9.23
N VAL A 78 6.79 -5.65 9.47
CA VAL A 78 6.94 -4.65 8.40
C VAL A 78 8.41 -4.45 8.13
N SER A 79 8.86 -4.89 6.95
CA SER A 79 10.23 -4.68 6.51
C SER A 79 10.57 -3.19 6.39
N SER A 80 11.84 -2.84 6.61
CA SER A 80 12.35 -1.49 6.41
C SER A 80 12.09 -0.97 4.97
N GLN A 81 12.13 -1.85 3.98
CA GLN A 81 11.77 -1.55 2.60
C GLN A 81 10.30 -1.14 2.47
N SER A 82 9.40 -1.86 3.15
CA SER A 82 7.97 -1.54 3.16
C SER A 82 7.70 -0.19 3.83
N LEU A 83 8.37 0.09 4.96
CA LEU A 83 8.30 1.41 5.61
C LEU A 83 8.78 2.54 4.70
N SER A 84 9.92 2.35 4.02
CA SER A 84 10.45 3.33 3.06
C SER A 84 9.46 3.61 1.91
N ALA A 85 8.77 2.58 1.41
CA ALA A 85 7.72 2.74 0.39
C ALA A 85 6.49 3.51 0.91
N LEU A 86 6.08 3.29 2.17
CA LEU A 86 5.02 4.05 2.82
C LEU A 86 5.42 5.51 3.07
N GLU A 87 6.67 5.76 3.46
CA GLU A 87 7.21 7.11 3.61
C GLU A 87 7.28 7.87 2.29
N ALA A 88 7.72 7.20 1.21
CA ALA A 88 7.69 7.77 -0.13
C ALA A 88 6.25 8.12 -0.53
N SER A 89 5.30 7.25 -0.20
CA SER A 89 3.89 7.48 -0.48
C SER A 89 3.33 8.71 0.24
N ARG A 90 3.59 8.81 1.54
CA ARG A 90 3.22 9.98 2.35
C ARG A 90 3.83 11.27 1.80
N ARG A 91 5.13 11.27 1.48
CA ARG A 91 5.82 12.45 0.95
C ARG A 91 5.19 12.93 -0.37
N ALA A 92 4.86 12.00 -1.26
CA ALA A 92 4.22 12.33 -2.51
C ALA A 92 2.79 12.87 -2.30
N ALA A 93 1.99 12.27 -1.43
CA ALA A 93 0.65 12.78 -1.10
C ALA A 93 0.69 14.21 -0.52
N VAL A 94 1.66 14.49 0.38
CA VAL A 94 1.91 15.85 0.90
C VAL A 94 2.30 16.82 -0.22
N THR A 95 3.20 16.42 -1.10
CA THR A 95 3.63 17.25 -2.24
C THR A 95 2.46 17.60 -3.16
N VAL A 96 1.59 16.62 -3.46
CA VAL A 96 0.40 16.84 -4.29
C VAL A 96 -0.57 17.79 -3.60
N ARG A 97 -0.86 17.59 -2.31
CA ARG A 97 -1.67 18.51 -1.52
C ARG A 97 -1.14 19.93 -1.58
N ASP A 98 0.14 20.12 -1.27
CA ASP A 98 0.74 21.46 -1.21
C ASP A 98 0.67 22.16 -2.58
N ASN A 99 0.89 21.41 -3.67
CA ASN A 99 0.71 21.93 -5.02
C ASN A 99 -0.73 22.34 -5.30
N VAL A 100 -1.71 21.45 -5.09
CA VAL A 100 -3.11 21.72 -5.42
C VAL A 100 -3.68 22.84 -4.56
N CYS A 101 -3.38 22.85 -3.27
CA CYS A 101 -3.81 23.90 -2.35
C CYS A 101 -3.18 25.26 -2.69
N ALA A 102 -2.00 25.27 -3.32
CA ALA A 102 -1.38 26.47 -3.88
C ALA A 102 -1.84 26.81 -5.32
N GLY A 103 -2.82 26.09 -5.87
CA GLY A 103 -3.34 26.29 -7.23
C GLY A 103 -2.43 25.75 -8.35
N ARG A 104 -1.41 24.95 -8.01
CA ARG A 104 -0.50 24.31 -8.96
C ARG A 104 -1.07 22.95 -9.43
N PRO A 105 -0.64 22.45 -10.61
CA PRO A 105 -1.07 21.14 -11.09
C PRO A 105 -0.66 19.99 -10.17
N ALA A 106 -1.56 19.03 -9.96
CA ALA A 106 -1.25 17.77 -9.30
C ALA A 106 -0.53 16.81 -10.25
N ARG A 107 0.49 16.12 -9.75
CA ARG A 107 0.98 14.88 -10.37
C ARG A 107 0.22 13.71 -9.74
N PRO A 108 -0.23 12.70 -10.51
CA PRO A 108 -0.91 11.53 -9.95
C PRO A 108 -0.04 10.82 -8.90
N PHE A 109 -0.68 10.33 -7.84
CA PHE A 109 -0.02 9.57 -6.78
C PHE A 109 -1.01 8.56 -6.14
N PRO A 110 -0.60 7.30 -5.83
CA PRO A 110 0.66 6.66 -6.22
C PRO A 110 0.87 6.71 -7.72
N ALA A 111 2.14 6.76 -8.16
CA ALA A 111 2.43 6.63 -9.58
C ALA A 111 1.73 5.35 -10.04
N ASP A 112 0.91 5.43 -11.09
CA ASP A 112 0.11 4.29 -11.55
C ASP A 112 1.05 3.08 -11.70
N ILE A 113 1.01 2.17 -10.73
CA ILE A 113 1.72 0.90 -10.83
C ILE A 113 0.82 0.08 -11.73
N ILE A 114 1.12 0.07 -13.04
CA ILE A 114 0.51 -0.87 -13.96
C ILE A 114 0.88 -2.26 -13.43
N GLN A 115 -0.06 -2.93 -12.78
CA GLN A 115 0.04 -4.36 -12.49
C GLN A 115 -0.13 -5.08 -13.83
N GLN A 116 0.97 -5.60 -14.37
CA GLN A 116 0.95 -6.59 -15.45
C GLN A 116 0.70 -7.98 -14.86
#